data_AF-A0A919XKU9-F1
#
_entry.id   AF-A0A919XKU9-F1
#
_cell.length_a   1.000
_cell.length_b   1.000
_cell.length_c   1.000
_cell.angle_alpha   90.00
_cell.angle_beta   90.00
_cell.angle_gamma   90.00
#
_symmetry.space_group_name_H-M   'P 1'
#
loop_
_entity.id
_entity.type
_entity.pdbx_description
1 polymer ?
#
loop_
_entity_poly.entity_id
_entity_poly.type
_entity_poly.pdbx_seq_one_letter_code
_entity_poly.pdbx_strand_id
1 'polypeptide(L)'
;MGIGKAAFWTLEALRSVVFLVMGLLVLGAVERPLTDGKELAPIQMMLLLAANLAVLYVLHRNIFALRRFYRPAEKKKLSAAMTAVLLGFAFVSITIIAVA
;
A
#
# COMPACT_ATOMS: atom_id res chain seq x y z
N MET A 1 -14.60 0.68 -28.85
CA MET A 1 -14.57 0.63 -27.37
C MET A 1 -15.70 1.51 -26.87
N GLY A 2 -16.75 0.94 -26.26
CA GLY A 2 -17.88 1.75 -25.79
C GLY A 2 -17.48 2.69 -24.65
N ILE A 3 -18.04 3.90 -24.65
CA ILE A 3 -17.80 4.98 -23.67
C ILE A 3 -17.90 4.46 -22.22
N GLY A 4 -18.79 3.51 -21.95
CA GLY A 4 -18.94 2.87 -20.63
C GLY A 4 -17.71 2.07 -20.14
N LYS A 5 -16.93 1.45 -21.04
CA LYS A 5 -15.73 0.69 -20.65
C LYS A 5 -14.61 1.63 -20.25
N ALA A 6 -14.43 2.74 -20.98
CA ALA A 6 -13.44 3.76 -20.66
C ALA A 6 -13.74 4.43 -19.32
N ALA A 7 -14.99 4.86 -19.10
CA ALA A 7 -15.42 5.46 -17.83
C ALA A 7 -15.20 4.52 -16.63
N PHE A 8 -15.46 3.21 -16.80
CA PHE A 8 -15.18 2.20 -15.77
C PHE A 8 -13.69 2.12 -15.41
N TRP A 9 -12.80 2.07 -16.40
CA TRP A 9 -11.36 2.06 -16.17
C TRP A 9 -10.87 3.32 -15.46
N THR A 10 -11.38 4.49 -15.86
CA THR A 10 -11.04 5.77 -15.22
C THR A 10 -11.48 5.81 -13.76
N LEU A 11 -12.70 5.34 -13.46
CA LEU A 11 -13.21 5.25 -12.08
C LEU A 11 -12.39 4.27 -11.22
N GLU A 12 -11.99 3.14 -11.78
CA GLU A 12 -11.14 2.15 -11.08
C GLU A 12 -9.75 2.75 -10.79
N ALA A 13 -9.16 3.45 -11.75
CA ALA A 13 -7.88 4.14 -11.57
C ALA A 13 -7.98 5.23 -10.51
N LEU A 14 -9.02 6.07 -10.56
CA LEU A 14 -9.27 7.11 -9.56
C LEU A 14 -9.41 6.51 -8.15
N ARG A 15 -10.16 5.41 -8.02
CA ARG A 15 -10.31 4.72 -6.73
C ARG A 15 -8.97 4.20 -6.20
N SER A 16 -8.13 3.67 -7.08
CA SER A 16 -6.79 3.19 -6.70
C SER A 16 -5.86 4.33 -6.30
N VAL A 17 -5.95 5.49 -6.96
CA VAL A 17 -5.20 6.70 -6.56
C VAL A 17 -5.66 7.20 -5.20
N VAL A 18 -6.98 7.29 -4.97
CA VAL A 18 -7.54 7.69 -3.67
C VAL A 18 -7.10 6.71 -2.58
N PHE A 19 -7.16 5.41 -2.83
CA PHE A 19 -6.67 4.39 -1.90
C PHE A 19 -5.18 4.57 -1.58
N LEU A 20 -4.35 4.81 -2.59
CA LEU A 20 -2.91 5.01 -2.42
C LEU A 20 -2.63 6.25 -1.55
N VAL A 21 -3.22 7.39 -1.90
CA VAL A 21 -3.01 8.67 -1.18
C VAL A 21 -3.49 8.55 0.26
N MET A 22 -4.72 8.08 0.48
CA MET A 22 -5.26 7.92 1.83
C MET A 22 -4.46 6.89 2.63
N GLY A 23 -4.05 5.80 1.99
CA GLY A 23 -3.23 4.77 2.62
C GLY A 23 -1.88 5.29 3.08
N LEU A 24 -1.18 6.05 2.24
CA LEU A 24 0.11 6.65 2.59
C LEU A 24 -0.04 7.69 3.71
N LEU A 25 -1.10 8.50 3.71
CA LEU A 25 -1.35 9.46 4.78
C LEU A 25 -1.62 8.76 6.13
N VAL A 26 -2.44 7.70 6.12
CA VAL A 26 -2.75 6.93 7.34
C VAL A 26 -1.49 6.24 7.86
N LEU A 27 -0.73 5.57 7.00
CA LEU A 27 0.51 4.90 7.40
C LEU A 27 1.54 5.92 7.92
N GLY A 28 1.74 7.03 7.21
CA GLY A 28 2.64 8.08 7.66
C GLY A 28 2.24 8.70 9.01
N ALA A 29 0.94 8.84 9.29
CA ALA A 29 0.46 9.29 10.60
C ALA A 29 0.74 8.27 11.71
N VAL A 30 0.61 6.97 11.41
CA VAL A 30 0.90 5.86 12.33
C VAL A 30 2.40 5.70 12.58
N GLU A 31 3.23 5.96 11.58
CA GLU A 31 4.68 5.81 11.63
C GLU A 31 5.39 7.04 12.21
N ARG A 32 4.74 8.22 12.21
CA ARG A 32 5.33 9.46 12.73
C ARG A 32 5.85 9.37 14.18
N PRO A 33 5.18 8.68 15.13
CA PRO A 33 5.72 8.44 16.46
C PRO A 33 6.93 7.50 16.47
N LEU A 34 7.07 6.61 15.48
CA LEU A 34 8.19 5.66 15.39
C LEU A 34 9.48 6.32 14.89
N THR A 35 9.35 7.43 14.16
CA THR A 35 10.50 8.18 13.63
C THR A 35 10.90 9.35 14.52
N ASP A 36 10.26 9.53 15.69
CA ASP A 36 10.42 10.69 16.58
C ASP A 36 10.28 12.05 15.87
N GLY A 37 9.61 12.08 14.71
CA GLY A 37 9.55 13.28 13.87
C GLY A 37 10.89 13.72 13.26
N LYS A 38 11.93 12.88 13.28
CA LYS A 38 13.22 13.16 12.65
C LYS A 38 13.09 13.23 11.13
N GLU A 39 13.88 14.10 10.51
CA GLU A 39 14.06 14.08 9.06
C GLU A 39 14.88 12.84 8.67
N LEU A 40 14.25 11.93 7.93
CA LEU A 40 14.87 10.72 7.45
C LEU A 40 15.85 11.04 6.31
N ALA A 41 16.99 10.33 6.28
CA ALA A 41 17.88 10.40 5.13
C ALA A 41 17.14 9.94 3.85
N PRO A 42 17.51 10.41 2.65
CA PRO A 42 16.80 10.06 1.42
C PRO A 42 16.63 8.56 1.20
N ILE A 43 17.64 7.76 1.59
CA ILE A 43 17.59 6.30 1.48
C ILE A 43 16.60 5.67 2.47
N GLN A 44 16.48 6.23 3.68
CA GLN A 44 15.50 5.79 4.68
C GLN A 44 14.09 6.18 4.26
N MET A 45 13.89 7.36 3.65
CA MET A 45 12.61 7.77 3.07
C MET A 45 12.17 6.82 1.95
N MET A 46 13.08 6.45 1.04
CA MET A 46 12.80 5.49 -0.02
C MET A 46 12.46 4.10 0.54
N LEU A 47 13.19 3.65 1.57
CA LEU A 47 12.94 2.38 2.24
C LEU A 47 11.58 2.37 2.95
N LEU A 48 11.21 3.46 3.65
CA LEU A 48 9.91 3.62 4.30
C LEU A 48 8.77 3.61 3.26
N LEU A 49 8.96 4.35 2.17
CA LEU A 49 7.98 4.37 1.08
C LEU A 49 7.79 2.97 0.48
N ALA A 50 8.87 2.23 0.24
CA ALA A 50 8.80 0.87 -0.26
C ALA A 50 8.06 -0.07 0.70
N ALA A 51 8.33 0.04 2.01
CA ALA A 51 7.63 -0.71 3.05
C ALA A 51 6.12 -0.40 3.05
N ASN A 52 5.77 0.89 2.99
CA ASN A 52 4.39 1.34 2.94
C ASN A 52 3.65 0.87 1.69
N LEU A 53 4.29 0.93 0.53
CA LEU A 53 3.73 0.38 -0.71
C LEU A 53 3.50 -1.13 -0.62
N ALA A 54 4.40 -1.88 0.03
CA ALA A 54 4.23 -3.31 0.26
C ALA A 54 3.01 -3.59 1.16
N VAL A 55 2.85 -2.85 2.26
CA VAL A 55 1.69 -2.96 3.17
C VAL A 55 0.39 -2.62 2.42
N LEU A 56 0.34 -1.49 1.72
CA LEU A 56 -0.83 -1.08 0.95
C LEU A 56 -1.17 -2.07 -0.16
N TYR A 57 -0.18 -2.64 -0.82
CA TYR A 57 -0.40 -3.66 -1.84
C TYR A 57 -1.04 -4.93 -1.24
N VAL A 58 -0.53 -5.40 -0.09
CA VAL A 58 -1.10 -6.53 0.64
C VAL A 58 -2.53 -6.23 1.09
N LEU A 59 -2.78 -5.07 1.71
CA LEU A 59 -4.11 -4.64 2.14
C LEU A 59 -5.08 -4.57 0.96
N HIS A 60 -4.65 -3.95 -0.13
CA HIS A 60 -5.46 -3.83 -1.34
C HIS A 60 -5.84 -5.21 -1.89
N ARG A 61 -4.88 -6.13 -2.03
CA ARG A 61 -5.09 -7.46 -2.64
C ARG A 61 -5.83 -8.44 -1.74
N ASN A 62 -5.64 -8.37 -0.42
CA ASN A 62 -6.18 -9.36 0.51
C ASN A 62 -7.42 -8.90 1.27
N ILE A 63 -7.70 -7.59 1.35
CA ILE A 63 -8.85 -7.05 2.10
C ILE A 63 -9.79 -6.31 1.15
N PHE A 64 -9.30 -5.30 0.44
CA PHE A 64 -10.18 -4.43 -0.35
C PHE A 64 -10.67 -5.09 -1.63
N ALA A 65 -9.81 -5.82 -2.35
CA ALA A 65 -10.18 -6.58 -3.55
C ALA A 65 -11.15 -7.74 -3.29
N LEU A 66 -11.37 -8.12 -2.03
CA LEU A 66 -12.35 -9.14 -1.64
C LEU A 66 -13.71 -8.53 -1.24
N ARG A 67 -13.79 -7.23 -0.98
CA ARG A 67 -15.04 -6.55 -0.65
C ARG A 67 -15.78 -6.16 -1.94
N ARG A 68 -17.10 -6.42 -1.98
CA ARG A 68 -18.00 -6.26 -3.15
C ARG A 68 -17.83 -4.95 -3.96
N PHE A 69 -17.36 -3.86 -3.34
CA PHE A 69 -17.15 -2.55 -3.98
C PHE A 69 -15.92 -2.48 -4.89
N TYR A 70 -14.93 -3.34 -4.64
CA TYR A 70 -13.69 -3.50 -5.39
C TYR A 70 -13.71 -4.91 -5.95
N ARG A 71 -14.56 -5.15 -6.97
CA ARG A 71 -14.59 -6.42 -7.68
C ARG A 71 -13.87 -6.24 -9.03
N PRO A 72 -12.53 -6.17 -9.07
CA PRO A 72 -11.82 -6.33 -10.33
C PRO A 72 -12.19 -7.71 -10.86
N ALA A 73 -12.56 -7.80 -12.13
CA ALA A 73 -12.85 -9.07 -12.78
C ALA A 73 -11.67 -10.09 -12.70
N GLU A 74 -10.46 -9.67 -12.29
CA GLU A 74 -9.22 -10.43 -12.52
C GLU A 74 -8.17 -10.41 -11.38
N LYS A 75 -8.41 -9.78 -10.22
CA LYS A 75 -7.35 -9.68 -9.19
C LYS A 75 -7.45 -10.81 -8.17
N LYS A 76 -6.77 -11.93 -8.43
CA LYS A 76 -6.57 -13.04 -7.47
C LYS A 76 -5.94 -12.53 -6.16
N LYS A 77 -6.38 -13.13 -5.04
CA LYS A 77 -5.78 -12.95 -3.70
C LYS A 77 -4.29 -13.34 -3.74
N LEU A 78 -3.46 -12.66 -2.96
CA LEU A 78 -2.05 -13.05 -2.82
C LEU A 78 -1.94 -14.40 -2.12
N SER A 79 -0.90 -15.18 -2.47
CA SER A 79 -0.58 -16.39 -1.72
C SER A 79 -0.13 -16.05 -0.30
N ALA A 80 -0.30 -16.99 0.63
CA ALA A 80 0.14 -16.81 2.01
C ALA A 80 1.65 -16.52 2.10
N ALA A 81 2.45 -17.23 1.30
CA ALA A 81 3.90 -17.03 1.23
C ALA A 81 4.27 -15.61 0.76
N MET A 82 3.68 -15.13 -0.34
CA MET A 82 4.00 -13.79 -0.85
C MET A 82 3.53 -12.68 0.09
N THR A 83 2.39 -12.90 0.76
CA THR A 83 1.89 -12.00 1.81
C THR A 83 2.88 -11.92 2.97
N ALA A 84 3.37 -13.07 3.45
CA ALA A 84 4.34 -13.14 4.54
C ALA A 84 5.67 -12.48 4.16
N VAL A 85 6.17 -12.68 2.94
CA VAL A 85 7.40 -12.04 2.45
C VAL A 85 7.26 -10.53 2.41
N LEU A 86 6.16 -10.01 1.85
CA LEU A 86 5.94 -8.56 1.74
C LEU A 86 5.76 -7.90 3.11
N LEU A 87 5.00 -8.53 4.01
CA LEU A 87 4.83 -8.02 5.37
C LEU A 87 6.12 -8.14 6.18
N GLY A 88 6.88 -9.22 6.01
CA GLY A 88 8.19 -9.40 6.63
C GLY A 88 9.19 -8.34 6.16
N PHE A 89 9.26 -8.08 4.85
CA PHE A 89 10.05 -6.99 4.29
C PHE A 89 9.65 -5.63 4.87
N ALA A 90 8.35 -5.31 4.91
CA ALA A 90 7.86 -4.06 5.47
C ALA A 90 8.22 -3.93 6.96
N PHE A 91 8.03 -4.99 7.74
CA PHE A 91 8.35 -5.02 9.17
C PHE A 91 9.85 -4.78 9.43
N VAL A 92 10.72 -5.49 8.73
CA VAL A 92 12.18 -5.32 8.85
C VAL A 92 12.58 -3.90 8.47
N SER A 93 12.04 -3.38 7.37
CA SER A 93 12.34 -2.03 6.89
C SER A 93 11.96 -0.94 7.90
N ILE A 94 10.74 -1.01 8.46
CA ILE A 94 10.27 -0.08 9.49
C ILE A 94 11.12 -0.20 10.76
N THR A 95 11.49 -1.43 11.15
CA THR A 95 12.33 -1.67 12.33
C THR A 95 13.73 -1.06 12.17
N ILE A 96 14.35 -1.22 11.00
CA ILE A 96 15.65 -0.60 10.69
C ILE A 96 15.55 0.92 10.84
N ILE A 97 14.48 1.52 10.35
CA ILE A 97 14.26 2.97 10.41
C ILE A 97 14.01 3.43 11.85
N ALA A 98 13.23 2.68 12.63
CA ALA A 98 12.90 3.03 14.02
C ALA A 98 14.12 2.95 14.96
N VAL A 99 15.13 2.15 14.62
CA VAL A 99 16.34 1.95 15.45
C VAL A 99 17.54 2.78 14.94
N ALA A 100 17.44 3.39 13.77
CA ALA A 100 18.47 4.24 13.18
C ALA A 100 18.48 5.67 13.76
#